data_AF-A0AAW6G0M7-F1
#
_entry.id   AF-A0AAW6G0M7-F1
#
_cell.length_a   1.000
_cell.length_b   1.000
_cell.length_c   1.000
_cell.angle_alpha   90.00
_cell.angle_beta   90.00
_cell.angle_gamma   90.00
#
_symmetry.space_group_name_H-M   'P 1'
#
loop_
_entity.id
_entity.type
_entity.pdbx_description
1 polymer ?
#
loop_
_entity_poly.entity_id
_entity_poly.type
_entity_poly.pdbx_seq_one_letter_code
_entity_poly.pdbx_strand_id
1 'polypeptide(L)'
;MDIHTFIANYQEAFGQHAELPIAFWYSDRMEASTEKVTGCLFKCMKQVRDGKTVSLSNETITCGGGKFYTGFTEMPERVPGFVSLKEKYKKTPEMVVDFVNELQISRTDKAYLHFARIDKIPSFDEVEGLLFLPTPDILSGLATWTFFDNNASDAVAAPFGSGCCSVITQTIIENRKQGKRTFLGFFDPSVRPYFEADLLSFTIPMSRFKEMYHTMRESCLFDTHAWGKIKERIQLSQSGDVHILPSPISFPILPDIYLQEIRIEDAAAIYHAIDTHRDYLRTWLPFVDNMRTIADEEAFLRQVLSAPAERNEPIFGIWNQQHEICGLIGFHFSDFDNHRTELGYWLLPEYQHRGIITESVRKLCLWAVQEKEIKRIQIRCAVGNAASNAVPVRLGFVHEGTERCGELLASGEYTDIHIYSILKEEVLANLKR
;
A
#
# COMPACT_ATOMS: atom_id res chain seq x y z
N MET A 1 -21.66 -18.72 -21.26
CA MET A 1 -20.81 -18.33 -20.12
C MET A 1 -21.70 -18.28 -18.90
N ASP A 2 -21.37 -19.03 -17.86
CA ASP A 2 -22.08 -19.06 -16.58
C ASP A 2 -21.36 -18.20 -15.53
N ILE A 3 -22.12 -17.36 -14.80
CA ILE A 3 -21.58 -16.40 -13.82
C ILE A 3 -21.00 -17.11 -12.60
N HIS A 4 -21.72 -18.11 -12.07
CA HIS A 4 -21.27 -18.84 -10.88
C HIS A 4 -19.96 -19.59 -11.15
N THR A 5 -19.86 -20.20 -12.32
CA THR A 5 -18.64 -20.85 -12.81
C THR A 5 -17.48 -19.86 -12.94
N PHE A 6 -17.73 -18.66 -13.48
CA PHE A 6 -16.69 -17.63 -13.54
C PHE A 6 -16.22 -17.19 -12.15
N ILE A 7 -17.17 -16.89 -11.25
CA ILE A 7 -16.86 -16.47 -9.88
C ILE A 7 -16.03 -17.54 -9.16
N ALA A 8 -16.43 -18.82 -9.28
CA ALA A 8 -15.70 -19.93 -8.69
C ALA A 8 -14.26 -20.04 -9.23
N ASN A 9 -14.09 -19.99 -10.56
CA ASN A 9 -12.76 -20.00 -11.18
C ASN A 9 -11.92 -18.78 -10.78
N TYR A 10 -12.53 -17.59 -10.70
CA TYR A 10 -11.85 -16.36 -10.30
C TYR A 10 -11.37 -16.43 -8.85
N GLN A 11 -12.22 -16.87 -7.91
CA GLN A 11 -11.85 -17.05 -6.52
C GLN A 11 -10.82 -18.17 -6.32
N GLU A 12 -10.88 -19.22 -7.13
CA GLU A 12 -9.84 -20.25 -7.17
C GLU A 12 -8.51 -19.67 -7.64
N ALA A 13 -8.49 -18.85 -8.70
CA ALA A 13 -7.27 -18.26 -9.24
C ALA A 13 -6.66 -17.18 -8.34
N PHE A 14 -7.49 -16.29 -7.78
CA PHE A 14 -7.05 -15.04 -7.14
C PHE A 14 -7.29 -15.01 -5.62
N GLY A 15 -7.87 -16.06 -5.02
CA GLY A 15 -8.17 -16.13 -3.59
C GLY A 15 -9.66 -16.01 -3.28
N GLN A 16 -10.11 -16.69 -2.22
CA GLN A 16 -11.54 -16.79 -1.85
C GLN A 16 -12.18 -15.44 -1.51
N HIS A 17 -11.37 -14.49 -1.05
CA HIS A 17 -11.79 -13.15 -0.67
C HIS A 17 -11.40 -12.10 -1.71
N ALA A 18 -10.95 -12.51 -2.90
CA ALA A 18 -10.66 -11.60 -3.99
C ALA A 18 -11.92 -10.81 -4.35
N GLU A 19 -11.76 -9.48 -4.45
CA GLU A 19 -12.86 -8.61 -4.80
C GLU A 19 -13.41 -8.98 -6.18
N LEU A 20 -14.72 -9.20 -6.24
CA LEU A 20 -15.40 -9.57 -7.47
C LEU A 20 -15.50 -8.37 -8.43
N PRO A 21 -15.37 -8.60 -9.74
CA PRO A 21 -15.48 -7.51 -10.71
C PRO A 21 -16.87 -6.87 -10.74
N ILE A 22 -16.90 -5.63 -11.20
CA ILE A 22 -18.11 -4.84 -11.42
C ILE A 22 -18.48 -4.92 -12.90
N ALA A 23 -19.68 -5.40 -13.19
CA ALA A 23 -20.25 -5.34 -14.53
C ALA A 23 -20.92 -3.98 -14.77
N PHE A 24 -20.86 -3.51 -16.02
CA PHE A 24 -21.61 -2.32 -16.45
C PHE A 24 -22.26 -2.50 -17.82
N TRP A 25 -23.43 -1.87 -18.00
CA TRP A 25 -24.23 -1.97 -19.22
C TRP A 25 -25.17 -0.78 -19.39
N TYR A 26 -25.59 -0.52 -20.63
CA TYR A 26 -26.58 0.52 -20.92
C TYR A 26 -27.99 -0.05 -21.01
N SER A 27 -29.00 0.71 -20.58
CA SER A 27 -30.42 0.31 -20.65
C SER A 27 -31.36 1.52 -20.72
N ASP A 28 -32.57 1.29 -21.23
CA ASP A 28 -33.66 2.28 -21.22
C ASP A 28 -34.46 2.26 -19.90
N ARG A 29 -34.27 1.22 -19.08
CA ARG A 29 -34.95 1.07 -17.80
C ARG A 29 -34.00 1.36 -16.66
N MET A 30 -34.48 2.13 -15.68
CA MET A 30 -33.77 2.34 -14.43
C MET A 30 -33.88 1.08 -13.56
N GLU A 31 -32.76 0.62 -12.99
CA GLU A 31 -32.73 -0.52 -12.08
C GLU A 31 -32.67 -0.11 -10.61
N ALA A 32 -31.97 0.98 -10.31
CA ALA A 32 -31.82 1.50 -8.96
C ALA A 32 -31.80 3.03 -8.96
N SER A 33 -32.58 3.64 -8.07
CA SER A 33 -32.52 5.10 -7.87
C SER A 33 -31.14 5.47 -7.34
N THR A 34 -30.50 6.45 -7.99
CA THR A 34 -29.17 6.92 -7.61
C THR A 34 -29.20 8.42 -7.38
N GLU A 35 -28.71 8.86 -6.22
CA GLU A 35 -28.53 10.28 -5.93
C GLU A 35 -27.57 10.93 -6.93
N LYS A 36 -27.65 12.26 -7.06
CA LYS A 36 -26.73 13.00 -7.94
C LYS A 36 -25.28 12.79 -7.50
N VAL A 37 -24.45 12.26 -8.40
CA VAL A 37 -23.04 12.03 -8.17
C VAL A 37 -22.27 13.29 -8.53
N THR A 38 -21.82 14.01 -7.49
CA THR A 38 -20.99 15.19 -7.62
C THR A 38 -19.52 14.84 -7.84
N GLY A 39 -18.90 15.42 -8.87
CA GLY A 39 -17.50 15.15 -9.22
C GLY A 39 -17.35 13.84 -10.00
N CYS A 40 -16.33 13.04 -9.68
CA CYS A 40 -16.06 11.79 -10.40
C CYS A 40 -17.22 10.80 -10.25
N LEU A 41 -17.68 10.22 -11.37
CA LEU A 41 -18.78 9.25 -11.34
C LEU A 41 -18.40 8.00 -10.54
N PHE A 42 -17.13 7.60 -10.52
CA PHE A 42 -16.68 6.41 -9.79
C PHE A 42 -16.75 6.54 -8.27
N LYS A 43 -17.07 7.73 -7.74
CA LYS A 43 -17.39 7.91 -6.32
C LYS A 43 -18.52 6.97 -5.86
N CYS A 44 -19.47 6.62 -6.74
CA CYS A 44 -20.54 5.69 -6.41
C CYS A 44 -20.11 4.22 -6.35
N MET A 45 -18.90 3.86 -6.82
CA MET A 45 -18.44 2.46 -6.84
C MET A 45 -18.35 1.84 -5.45
N LYS A 46 -18.16 2.62 -4.39
CA LYS A 46 -18.24 2.08 -3.01
C LYS A 46 -19.55 1.33 -2.77
N GLN A 47 -20.68 1.89 -3.22
CA GLN A 47 -21.99 1.26 -3.08
C GLN A 47 -22.10 -0.03 -3.91
N VAL A 48 -21.48 -0.03 -5.08
CA VAL A 48 -21.45 -1.19 -5.98
C VAL A 48 -20.62 -2.33 -5.40
N ARG A 49 -19.45 -2.00 -4.84
CA ARG A 49 -18.58 -2.94 -4.11
C ARG A 49 -19.30 -3.57 -2.91
N ASP A 50 -20.13 -2.77 -2.22
CA ASP A 50 -21.02 -3.21 -1.12
C ASP A 50 -22.22 -4.05 -1.61
N GLY A 51 -22.34 -4.30 -2.93
CA GLY A 51 -23.34 -5.19 -3.53
C GLY A 51 -24.64 -4.51 -3.95
N LYS A 52 -24.69 -3.16 -4.04
CA LYS A 52 -25.84 -2.43 -4.56
C LYS A 52 -25.70 -2.19 -6.07
N THR A 53 -26.81 -2.23 -6.79
CA THR A 53 -26.85 -1.73 -8.18
C THR A 53 -26.93 -0.20 -8.17
N VAL A 54 -26.23 0.45 -9.11
CA VAL A 54 -26.28 1.89 -9.32
C VAL A 54 -26.69 2.17 -10.76
N SER A 55 -27.66 3.06 -10.97
CA SER A 55 -28.10 3.53 -12.29
C SER A 55 -27.74 5.00 -12.51
N LEU A 56 -26.80 5.25 -13.41
CA LEU A 56 -26.38 6.59 -13.79
C LEU A 56 -27.10 7.06 -15.05
N SER A 57 -27.35 8.36 -15.16
CA SER A 57 -27.95 9.01 -16.33
C SER A 57 -27.32 10.38 -16.55
N ASN A 58 -27.71 11.06 -17.62
CA ASN A 58 -27.36 12.47 -17.84
C ASN A 58 -27.76 13.38 -16.67
N GLU A 59 -28.79 13.03 -15.90
CA GLU A 59 -29.29 13.87 -14.80
C GLU A 59 -28.56 13.61 -13.48
N THR A 60 -28.07 12.39 -13.27
CA THR A 60 -27.40 11.99 -12.02
C THR A 60 -25.90 12.25 -12.06
N ILE A 61 -25.25 12.16 -13.22
CA ILE A 61 -23.83 12.52 -13.38
C ILE A 61 -23.71 14.04 -13.46
N THR A 62 -22.87 14.68 -12.64
CA THR A 62 -22.65 16.15 -12.76
C THR A 62 -21.35 16.53 -13.45
N CYS A 63 -20.34 15.64 -13.46
CA CYS A 63 -19.08 15.88 -14.17
C CYS A 63 -19.30 15.90 -15.69
N GLY A 64 -18.91 17.01 -16.33
CA GLY A 64 -19.02 17.16 -17.78
C GLY A 64 -18.22 16.11 -18.55
N GLY A 65 -17.01 15.77 -18.08
CA GLY A 65 -16.22 14.67 -18.64
C GLY A 65 -16.93 13.33 -18.45
N GLY A 66 -17.50 13.07 -17.27
CA GLY A 66 -18.28 11.87 -17.00
C GLY A 66 -19.42 11.68 -18.01
N LYS A 67 -20.27 12.70 -18.17
CA LYS A 67 -21.39 12.68 -19.13
C LYS A 67 -20.94 12.43 -20.58
N PHE A 68 -19.83 13.05 -20.97
CA PHE A 68 -19.29 12.93 -22.30
C PHE A 68 -18.72 11.54 -22.57
N TYR A 69 -17.85 11.04 -21.69
CA TYR A 69 -17.21 9.72 -21.85
C TYR A 69 -18.19 8.56 -21.65
N THR A 70 -19.32 8.76 -20.96
CA THR A 70 -20.42 7.80 -20.94
C THR A 70 -21.38 7.95 -22.14
N GLY A 71 -21.09 8.83 -23.11
CA GLY A 71 -21.89 9.01 -24.33
C GLY A 71 -23.24 9.70 -24.13
N PHE A 72 -23.55 10.24 -22.95
CA PHE A 72 -24.84 10.91 -22.70
C PHE A 72 -24.92 12.32 -23.30
N THR A 73 -23.78 13.01 -23.41
CA THR A 73 -23.70 14.35 -23.98
C THR A 73 -22.56 14.47 -24.97
N GLU A 74 -22.55 15.54 -25.74
CA GLU A 74 -21.37 15.97 -26.48
C GLU A 74 -20.30 16.54 -25.55
N MET A 75 -19.08 16.72 -26.06
CA MET A 75 -17.99 17.31 -25.30
C MET A 75 -18.31 18.78 -25.02
N PRO A 76 -18.36 19.20 -23.74
CA PRO A 76 -18.53 20.62 -23.43
C PRO A 76 -17.36 21.45 -23.96
N GLU A 77 -17.62 22.61 -24.55
CA GLU A 77 -16.60 23.51 -25.16
C GLU A 77 -15.44 23.88 -24.22
N ARG A 78 -15.70 23.89 -22.91
CA ARG A 78 -14.68 24.18 -21.88
C ARG A 78 -13.67 23.06 -21.63
N VAL A 79 -13.94 21.83 -22.08
CA VAL A 79 -13.12 20.65 -21.75
C VAL A 79 -11.68 20.76 -22.28
N PRO A 80 -11.44 21.14 -23.55
CA PRO A 80 -10.07 21.29 -24.05
C PRO A 80 -9.21 22.26 -23.23
N GLY A 81 -9.75 23.43 -22.89
CA GLY A 81 -9.05 24.42 -22.07
C GLY A 81 -8.89 23.98 -20.61
N PHE A 82 -9.89 23.28 -20.04
CA PHE A 82 -9.79 22.73 -18.69
C PHE A 82 -8.68 21.67 -18.58
N VAL A 83 -8.64 20.71 -19.51
CA VAL A 83 -7.67 19.60 -19.49
C VAL A 83 -6.24 20.09 -19.71
N SER A 84 -6.05 21.09 -20.57
CA SER A 84 -4.71 21.57 -20.94
C SER A 84 -4.21 22.77 -20.15
N LEU A 85 -5.02 23.82 -19.99
CA LEU A 85 -4.57 25.07 -19.38
C LEU A 85 -4.71 25.05 -17.86
N LYS A 86 -5.78 24.42 -17.34
CA LYS A 86 -6.04 24.35 -15.90
C LYS A 86 -5.38 23.13 -15.25
N GLU A 87 -5.68 21.93 -15.74
CA GLU A 87 -5.20 20.68 -15.16
C GLU A 87 -3.85 20.21 -15.72
N LYS A 88 -3.45 20.73 -16.89
CA LYS A 88 -2.15 20.46 -17.53
C LYS A 88 -1.87 18.98 -17.84
N TYR A 89 -2.91 18.19 -18.14
CA TYR A 89 -2.74 16.80 -18.59
C TYR A 89 -2.30 16.69 -20.06
N LYS A 90 -2.55 17.73 -20.85
CA LYS A 90 -2.05 17.90 -22.23
C LYS A 90 -1.50 19.31 -22.38
N LYS A 91 -0.53 19.51 -23.27
CA LYS A 91 0.15 20.80 -23.41
C LYS A 91 -0.76 21.89 -23.99
N THR A 92 -1.64 21.55 -24.92
CA THR A 92 -2.51 22.52 -25.60
C THR A 92 -3.95 22.00 -25.73
N PRO A 93 -4.96 22.90 -25.89
CA PRO A 93 -6.34 22.50 -26.14
C PRO A 93 -6.50 21.66 -27.41
N GLU A 94 -5.72 21.94 -28.46
CA GLU A 94 -5.76 21.23 -29.74
C GLU A 94 -5.40 19.75 -29.56
N MET A 95 -4.36 19.45 -28.77
CA MET A 95 -4.00 18.06 -28.44
C MET A 95 -5.13 17.28 -27.74
N VAL A 96 -6.02 17.99 -27.02
CA VAL A 96 -7.20 17.37 -26.39
C VAL A 96 -8.27 17.11 -27.44
N VAL A 97 -8.50 18.07 -28.33
CA VAL A 97 -9.47 17.94 -29.44
C VAL A 97 -9.06 16.81 -30.39
N ASP A 98 -7.79 16.75 -30.79
CA ASP A 98 -7.24 15.69 -31.65
C ASP A 98 -7.46 14.31 -31.03
N PHE A 99 -7.08 14.15 -29.76
CA PHE A 99 -7.31 12.92 -29.01
C PHE A 99 -8.80 12.53 -28.96
N VAL A 100 -9.69 13.49 -28.68
CA VAL A 100 -11.13 13.22 -28.61
C VAL A 100 -11.71 12.84 -29.98
N ASN A 101 -11.25 13.47 -31.06
CA ASN A 101 -11.66 13.15 -32.42
C ASN A 101 -11.20 11.73 -32.81
N GLU A 102 -10.00 11.33 -32.41
CA GLU A 102 -9.47 9.98 -32.65
C GLU A 102 -10.26 8.88 -31.92
N LEU A 103 -10.79 9.17 -30.72
CA LEU A 103 -11.62 8.21 -29.98
C LEU A 103 -12.94 7.88 -30.71
N GLN A 104 -13.44 8.76 -31.57
CA GLN A 104 -14.72 8.56 -32.29
C GLN A 104 -15.88 8.19 -31.35
N ILE A 105 -15.98 8.88 -30.21
CA ILE A 105 -17.02 8.62 -29.21
C ILE A 105 -18.40 8.83 -29.82
N SER A 106 -19.24 7.81 -29.80
CA SER A 106 -20.63 7.94 -30.25
C SER A 106 -21.57 8.11 -29.08
N ARG A 107 -22.61 8.92 -29.28
CA ARG A 107 -23.68 9.05 -28.30
C ARG A 107 -24.40 7.72 -28.10
N THR A 108 -24.79 7.46 -26.85
CA THR A 108 -25.72 6.37 -26.54
C THR A 108 -27.15 6.87 -26.76
N ASP A 109 -28.02 5.98 -27.25
CA ASP A 109 -29.46 6.18 -27.31
C ASP A 109 -30.15 5.75 -25.99
N LYS A 110 -29.42 5.05 -25.11
CA LYS A 110 -29.93 4.55 -23.84
C LYS A 110 -30.00 5.63 -22.77
N ALA A 111 -31.02 5.52 -21.92
CA ALA A 111 -31.27 6.49 -20.85
C ALA A 111 -30.35 6.30 -19.62
N TYR A 112 -29.89 5.08 -19.37
CA TYR A 112 -29.14 4.72 -18.16
C TYR A 112 -27.88 3.91 -18.46
N LEU A 113 -26.89 4.05 -17.59
CA LEU A 113 -25.69 3.22 -17.48
C LEU A 113 -25.67 2.61 -16.07
N HIS A 114 -25.75 1.30 -16.01
CA HIS A 114 -25.81 0.55 -14.76
C HIS A 114 -24.46 0.01 -14.36
N PHE A 115 -24.23 -0.10 -13.05
CA PHE A 115 -23.10 -0.77 -12.44
C PHE A 115 -23.61 -1.71 -11.35
N ALA A 116 -23.16 -2.96 -11.38
CA ALA A 116 -23.45 -3.94 -10.34
C ALA A 116 -22.26 -4.89 -10.18
N ARG A 117 -22.00 -5.35 -8.96
CA ARG A 117 -21.03 -6.43 -8.75
C ARG A 117 -21.53 -7.69 -9.47
N ILE A 118 -20.62 -8.48 -10.03
CA ILE A 118 -20.97 -9.59 -10.93
C ILE A 118 -21.88 -10.66 -10.29
N ASP A 119 -21.91 -10.80 -8.96
CA ASP A 119 -22.83 -11.70 -8.24
C ASP A 119 -24.27 -11.14 -8.11
N LYS A 120 -24.50 -9.92 -8.61
CA LYS A 120 -25.81 -9.23 -8.57
C LYS A 120 -26.50 -9.12 -9.91
N ILE A 121 -25.86 -9.57 -11.00
CA ILE A 121 -26.47 -9.57 -12.33
C ILE A 121 -27.04 -10.96 -12.67
N PRO A 122 -28.12 -11.04 -13.46
CA PRO A 122 -28.75 -12.32 -13.80
C PRO A 122 -28.05 -13.06 -14.95
N SER A 123 -27.40 -12.35 -15.88
CA SER A 123 -26.67 -12.92 -17.02
C SER A 123 -25.62 -11.95 -17.57
N PHE A 124 -24.77 -12.45 -18.46
CA PHE A 124 -23.77 -11.64 -19.17
C PHE A 124 -24.30 -10.98 -20.46
N ASP A 125 -25.57 -11.18 -20.84
CA ASP A 125 -26.05 -10.92 -22.20
C ASP A 125 -26.04 -9.43 -22.57
N GLU A 126 -26.34 -8.55 -21.61
CA GLU A 126 -26.38 -7.10 -21.81
C GLU A 126 -25.09 -6.40 -21.34
N VAL A 127 -24.15 -7.14 -20.74
CA VAL A 127 -22.92 -6.56 -20.17
C VAL A 127 -22.04 -5.99 -21.28
N GLU A 128 -21.50 -4.79 -21.07
CA GLU A 128 -20.54 -4.16 -21.97
C GLU A 128 -19.11 -4.49 -21.57
N GLY A 129 -18.81 -4.48 -20.27
CA GLY A 129 -17.51 -4.87 -19.76
C GLY A 129 -17.51 -5.17 -18.27
N LEU A 130 -16.38 -5.75 -17.86
CA LEU A 130 -16.08 -6.06 -16.46
C LEU A 130 -14.93 -5.17 -15.99
N LEU A 131 -15.21 -4.34 -14.99
CA LEU A 131 -14.25 -3.52 -14.27
C LEU A 131 -13.71 -4.30 -13.07
N PHE A 132 -12.41 -4.57 -13.09
CA PHE A 132 -11.67 -5.09 -11.95
C PHE A 132 -10.97 -3.93 -11.25
N LEU A 133 -10.85 -4.04 -9.93
CA LEU A 133 -10.05 -3.14 -9.09
C LEU A 133 -8.87 -3.91 -8.50
N PRO A 134 -7.85 -4.25 -9.30
CA PRO A 134 -6.78 -5.13 -8.84
C PRO A 134 -5.69 -4.39 -8.06
N THR A 135 -5.13 -5.08 -7.07
CA THR A 135 -3.78 -4.82 -6.55
C THR A 135 -2.73 -5.21 -7.62
N PRO A 136 -1.44 -4.84 -7.46
CA PRO A 136 -0.40 -5.25 -8.42
C PRO A 136 -0.34 -6.76 -8.66
N ASP A 137 -0.63 -7.57 -7.65
CA ASP A 137 -0.62 -9.04 -7.75
C ASP A 137 -1.78 -9.58 -8.57
N ILE A 138 -3.00 -9.14 -8.26
CA ILE A 138 -4.19 -9.50 -9.05
C ILE A 138 -4.01 -9.01 -10.49
N LEU A 139 -3.45 -7.80 -10.67
CA LEU A 139 -3.21 -7.23 -11.98
C LEU A 139 -2.23 -8.08 -12.79
N SER A 140 -1.18 -8.60 -12.16
CA SER A 140 -0.22 -9.47 -12.83
C SER A 140 -0.89 -10.71 -13.44
N GLY A 141 -1.87 -11.30 -12.74
CA GLY A 141 -2.64 -12.44 -13.24
C GLY A 141 -3.65 -12.09 -14.31
N LEU A 142 -4.35 -10.96 -14.16
CA LEU A 142 -5.27 -10.47 -15.19
C LEU A 142 -4.53 -10.16 -16.49
N ALA A 143 -3.33 -9.59 -16.40
CA ALA A 143 -2.48 -9.31 -17.55
C ALA A 143 -1.97 -10.60 -18.21
N THR A 144 -1.42 -11.55 -17.45
CA THR A 144 -0.94 -12.83 -18.02
C THR A 144 -2.07 -13.64 -18.65
N TRP A 145 -3.24 -13.67 -18.03
CA TRP A 145 -4.44 -14.28 -18.63
C TRP A 145 -4.86 -13.58 -19.93
N THR A 146 -4.76 -12.25 -19.99
CA THR A 146 -5.06 -11.50 -21.22
C THR A 146 -4.11 -11.87 -22.37
N PHE A 147 -2.82 -12.08 -22.09
CA PHE A 147 -1.82 -12.44 -23.10
C PHE A 147 -1.81 -13.92 -23.47
N PHE A 148 -2.41 -14.79 -22.66
CA PHE A 148 -2.29 -16.25 -22.80
C PHE A 148 -2.64 -16.77 -24.20
N ASP A 149 -3.73 -16.29 -24.79
CA ASP A 149 -4.18 -16.61 -26.15
C ASP A 149 -4.03 -15.42 -27.13
N ASN A 150 -3.32 -14.35 -26.74
CA ASN A 150 -3.18 -13.14 -27.55
C ASN A 150 -1.75 -12.58 -27.56
N ASN A 151 -1.10 -12.68 -28.71
CA ASN A 151 0.27 -12.19 -28.94
C ASN A 151 0.37 -10.68 -29.27
N ALA A 152 -0.75 -9.95 -29.33
CA ALA A 152 -0.72 -8.52 -29.63
C ALA A 152 0.04 -7.76 -28.52
N SER A 153 1.00 -6.92 -28.91
CA SER A 153 1.79 -6.14 -27.96
C SER A 153 0.97 -5.15 -27.13
N ASP A 154 -0.23 -4.81 -27.60
CA ASP A 154 -1.19 -3.94 -26.94
C ASP A 154 -2.43 -4.69 -26.41
N ALA A 155 -2.35 -6.03 -26.25
CA ALA A 155 -3.46 -6.81 -25.69
C ALA A 155 -3.88 -6.30 -24.30
N VAL A 156 -2.93 -5.80 -23.51
CA VAL A 156 -3.19 -4.94 -22.35
C VAL A 156 -2.72 -3.53 -22.70
N ALA A 157 -3.62 -2.57 -22.80
CA ALA A 157 -3.32 -1.19 -23.19
C ALA A 157 -3.57 -0.21 -22.04
N ALA A 158 -2.75 0.85 -21.96
CA ALA A 158 -2.89 1.96 -21.02
C ALA A 158 -3.11 3.28 -21.79
N PRO A 159 -4.26 3.49 -22.45
CA PRO A 159 -4.50 4.69 -23.22
C PRO A 159 -4.62 5.92 -22.31
N PHE A 160 -4.20 7.08 -22.82
CA PHE A 160 -4.49 8.36 -22.16
C PHE A 160 -6.01 8.54 -22.05
N GLY A 161 -6.48 9.05 -20.91
CA GLY A 161 -7.90 9.33 -20.69
C GLY A 161 -8.22 9.45 -19.21
N SER A 162 -9.41 9.97 -18.90
CA SER A 162 -9.99 9.89 -17.56
C SER A 162 -10.40 8.45 -17.22
N GLY A 163 -10.75 8.18 -15.96
CA GLY A 163 -11.29 6.89 -15.55
C GLY A 163 -12.51 6.48 -16.35
N CYS A 164 -13.39 7.44 -16.70
CA CYS A 164 -14.59 7.14 -17.49
C CYS A 164 -14.26 6.87 -18.96
N CYS A 165 -13.22 7.53 -19.49
CA CYS A 165 -12.70 7.21 -20.82
C CYS A 165 -12.11 5.79 -20.85
N SER A 166 -11.17 5.50 -19.97
CA SER A 166 -10.44 4.22 -19.93
C SER A 166 -11.35 3.02 -19.63
N VAL A 167 -12.32 3.16 -18.72
CA VAL A 167 -13.23 2.07 -18.35
C VAL A 167 -14.39 1.95 -19.35
N ILE A 168 -15.12 3.03 -19.63
CA ILE A 168 -16.39 2.95 -20.35
C ILE A 168 -16.16 3.18 -21.84
N THR A 169 -15.61 4.34 -22.22
CA THR A 169 -15.46 4.71 -23.64
C THR A 169 -14.63 3.71 -24.42
N GLN A 170 -13.44 3.35 -23.92
CA GLN A 170 -12.56 2.39 -24.57
C GLN A 170 -13.22 1.02 -24.72
N THR A 171 -13.96 0.57 -23.71
CA THR A 171 -14.72 -0.69 -23.76
C THR A 171 -15.76 -0.70 -24.88
N ILE A 172 -16.57 0.35 -24.99
CA ILE A 172 -17.60 0.45 -26.02
C ILE A 172 -16.97 0.49 -27.42
N ILE A 173 -15.87 1.23 -27.58
CA ILE A 173 -15.13 1.29 -28.85
C ILE A 173 -14.56 -0.09 -29.22
N GLU A 174 -13.94 -0.78 -28.26
CA GLU A 174 -13.35 -2.10 -28.48
C GLU A 174 -14.42 -3.14 -28.82
N ASN A 175 -15.56 -3.14 -28.12
CA ASN A 175 -16.70 -4.01 -28.41
C ASN A 175 -17.22 -3.84 -29.83
N ARG A 176 -17.39 -2.59 -30.29
CA ARG A 176 -17.85 -2.30 -31.66
C ARG A 176 -16.86 -2.78 -32.73
N LYS A 177 -15.56 -2.72 -32.43
CA LYS A 177 -14.51 -3.20 -33.33
C LYS A 177 -14.31 -4.72 -33.25
N GLN A 178 -15.05 -5.42 -32.36
CA GLN A 178 -14.78 -6.81 -32.00
C GLN A 178 -13.30 -7.02 -31.64
N GLY A 179 -12.74 -6.02 -30.94
CA GLY A 179 -11.35 -6.00 -30.56
C GLY A 179 -11.03 -7.00 -29.45
N LYS A 180 -9.74 -7.17 -29.18
CA LYS A 180 -9.22 -8.17 -28.24
C LYS A 180 -8.35 -7.55 -27.14
N ARG A 181 -8.43 -6.24 -26.94
CA ARG A 181 -7.64 -5.54 -25.93
C ARG A 181 -8.40 -5.40 -24.62
N THR A 182 -7.64 -5.29 -23.53
CA THR A 182 -8.10 -4.88 -22.21
C THR A 182 -7.44 -3.57 -21.82
N PHE A 183 -8.02 -2.86 -20.86
CA PHE A 183 -7.62 -1.48 -20.59
C PHE A 183 -7.25 -1.28 -19.12
N LEU A 184 -6.01 -0.84 -18.92
CA LEU A 184 -5.56 -0.22 -17.69
C LEU A 184 -6.06 1.22 -17.62
N GLY A 185 -6.44 1.65 -16.42
CA GLY A 185 -6.96 3.00 -16.20
C GLY A 185 -6.77 3.47 -14.76
N PHE A 186 -7.54 4.48 -14.39
CA PHE A 186 -7.42 5.21 -13.14
C PHE A 186 -6.06 5.91 -12.95
N PHE A 187 -5.41 6.27 -14.06
CA PHE A 187 -4.19 7.09 -14.04
C PHE A 187 -4.49 8.59 -13.88
N ASP A 188 -5.75 9.02 -14.04
CA ASP A 188 -6.11 10.41 -13.87
C ASP A 188 -6.25 10.79 -12.38
N PRO A 189 -5.65 11.89 -11.93
CA PRO A 189 -5.74 12.33 -10.53
C PRO A 189 -7.17 12.58 -10.03
N SER A 190 -8.14 12.78 -10.93
CA SER A 190 -9.52 13.06 -10.54
C SER A 190 -10.26 11.84 -9.98
N VAL A 191 -9.86 10.61 -10.34
CA VAL A 191 -10.48 9.39 -9.80
C VAL A 191 -9.73 8.81 -8.60
N ARG A 192 -8.41 9.06 -8.49
CA ARG A 192 -7.56 8.49 -7.43
C ARG A 192 -8.07 8.69 -5.99
N PRO A 193 -8.64 9.85 -5.59
CA PRO A 193 -9.12 10.05 -4.22
C PRO A 193 -10.27 9.14 -3.79
N TYR A 194 -10.90 8.41 -4.71
CA TYR A 194 -12.06 7.56 -4.43
C TYR A 194 -11.72 6.07 -4.31
N PHE A 195 -10.45 5.71 -4.47
CA PHE A 195 -9.96 4.34 -4.39
C PHE A 195 -8.68 4.28 -3.56
N GLU A 196 -8.40 3.09 -3.06
CA GLU A 196 -7.22 2.73 -2.30
C GLU A 196 -5.94 2.96 -3.15
N ALA A 197 -4.84 3.33 -2.48
CA ALA A 197 -3.63 3.82 -3.13
C ALA A 197 -2.97 2.79 -4.06
N ASP A 198 -3.13 1.51 -3.74
CA ASP A 198 -2.60 0.34 -4.42
C ASP A 198 -3.53 -0.25 -5.49
N LEU A 199 -4.76 0.25 -5.60
CA LEU A 199 -5.72 -0.20 -6.61
C LEU A 199 -5.68 0.68 -7.85
N LEU A 200 -5.66 0.04 -9.02
CA LEU A 200 -5.95 0.67 -10.31
C LEU A 200 -7.23 0.05 -10.89
N SER A 201 -7.65 0.49 -12.09
CA SER A 201 -8.69 -0.21 -12.84
C SER A 201 -8.07 -1.10 -13.92
N PHE A 202 -8.61 -2.31 -14.07
CA PHE A 202 -8.38 -3.16 -15.23
C PHE A 202 -9.74 -3.54 -15.83
N THR A 203 -10.00 -3.14 -17.06
CA THR A 203 -11.31 -3.34 -17.70
C THR A 203 -11.21 -4.34 -18.83
N ILE A 204 -12.07 -5.35 -18.81
CA ILE A 204 -12.20 -6.35 -19.87
C ILE A 204 -13.50 -6.10 -20.65
N PRO A 205 -13.42 -5.63 -21.90
CA PRO A 205 -14.58 -5.54 -22.79
C PRO A 205 -15.19 -6.92 -23.06
N MET A 206 -16.51 -7.02 -23.22
CA MET A 206 -17.16 -8.30 -23.50
C MET A 206 -16.76 -8.95 -24.83
N SER A 207 -16.32 -8.15 -25.82
CA SER A 207 -15.67 -8.66 -27.03
C SER A 207 -14.43 -9.51 -26.74
N ARG A 208 -13.65 -9.14 -25.72
CA ARG A 208 -12.47 -9.88 -25.27
C ARG A 208 -12.80 -10.94 -24.22
N PHE A 209 -13.68 -10.63 -23.27
CA PHE A 209 -14.03 -11.54 -22.17
C PHE A 209 -14.60 -12.89 -22.66
N LYS A 210 -15.36 -12.90 -23.76
CA LYS A 210 -15.95 -14.12 -24.32
C LYS A 210 -14.93 -15.23 -24.59
N GLU A 211 -13.78 -14.88 -25.12
CA GLU A 211 -12.69 -15.83 -25.41
C GLU A 211 -11.92 -16.16 -24.12
N MET A 212 -11.56 -15.13 -23.36
CA MET A 212 -10.82 -15.26 -22.10
C MET A 212 -11.54 -16.18 -21.10
N TYR A 213 -12.87 -16.09 -20.99
CA TYR A 213 -13.71 -16.93 -20.14
C TYR A 213 -13.40 -18.42 -20.33
N HIS A 214 -13.20 -18.85 -21.58
CA HIS A 214 -12.95 -20.25 -21.91
C HIS A 214 -11.49 -20.65 -21.71
N THR A 215 -10.54 -19.72 -21.82
CA THR A 215 -9.11 -19.99 -21.66
C THR A 215 -8.60 -19.85 -20.22
N MET A 216 -9.43 -19.36 -19.29
CA MET A 216 -9.02 -19.07 -17.91
C MET A 216 -8.35 -20.27 -17.23
N ARG A 217 -8.97 -21.46 -17.28
CA ARG A 217 -8.42 -22.68 -16.64
C ARG A 217 -7.19 -23.24 -17.35
N GLU A 218 -6.97 -22.88 -18.61
CA GLU A 218 -5.79 -23.29 -19.39
C GLU A 218 -4.60 -22.35 -19.14
N SER A 219 -4.84 -21.17 -18.57
CA SER A 219 -3.82 -20.15 -18.32
C SER A 219 -2.92 -20.49 -17.12
N CYS A 220 -1.88 -19.67 -16.92
CA CYS A 220 -0.96 -19.84 -15.79
C CYS A 220 -1.61 -19.68 -14.40
N LEU A 221 -2.85 -19.21 -14.33
CA LEU A 221 -3.59 -18.98 -13.09
C LEU A 221 -3.91 -20.27 -12.31
N PHE A 222 -3.74 -21.44 -12.93
CA PHE A 222 -4.05 -22.74 -12.34
C PHE A 222 -2.85 -23.68 -12.46
N ASP A 223 -2.59 -24.45 -11.41
CA ASP A 223 -1.60 -25.54 -11.38
C ASP A 223 -0.16 -25.16 -11.81
N THR A 224 0.24 -23.88 -11.71
CA THR A 224 1.60 -23.43 -11.99
C THR A 224 2.36 -22.98 -10.74
N HIS A 225 3.65 -23.31 -10.70
CA HIS A 225 4.51 -22.99 -9.54
C HIS A 225 4.66 -21.48 -9.29
N ALA A 226 4.82 -20.68 -10.35
CA ALA A 226 5.01 -19.24 -10.23
C ALA A 226 3.74 -18.55 -9.71
N TRP A 227 2.58 -18.90 -10.26
CA TRP A 227 1.31 -18.32 -9.82
C TRP A 227 0.92 -18.78 -8.41
N GLY A 228 1.24 -20.03 -8.03
CA GLY A 228 1.01 -20.54 -6.68
C GLY A 228 1.57 -19.64 -5.58
N LYS A 229 2.81 -19.15 -5.75
CA LYS A 229 3.44 -18.20 -4.80
C LYS A 229 2.72 -16.86 -4.71
N ILE A 230 2.24 -16.34 -5.84
CA ILE A 230 1.50 -15.07 -5.87
C ILE A 230 0.12 -15.25 -5.24
N LYS A 231 -0.57 -16.36 -5.53
CA LYS A 231 -1.85 -16.70 -4.93
C LYS A 231 -1.75 -16.84 -3.41
N GLU A 232 -0.70 -17.48 -2.89
CA GLU A 232 -0.42 -17.53 -1.45
C GLU A 232 -0.28 -16.12 -0.86
N ARG A 233 0.52 -15.25 -1.50
CA ARG A 233 0.68 -13.85 -1.07
C ARG A 233 -0.64 -13.07 -1.07
N ILE A 234 -1.47 -13.24 -2.12
CA ILE A 234 -2.78 -12.61 -2.21
C ILE A 234 -3.70 -13.10 -1.08
N GLN A 235 -3.74 -14.41 -0.81
CA GLN A 235 -4.59 -14.98 0.24
C GLN A 235 -4.18 -14.48 1.62
N LEU A 236 -2.88 -14.44 1.90
CA LEU A 236 -2.31 -13.89 3.12
C LEU A 236 -2.70 -12.41 3.31
N SER A 237 -2.62 -11.60 2.24
CA SER A 237 -3.08 -10.19 2.30
C SER A 237 -4.60 -10.04 2.55
N GLN A 238 -5.41 -11.05 2.22
CA GLN A 238 -6.87 -11.03 2.35
C GLN A 238 -7.40 -11.62 3.66
N SER A 239 -6.65 -12.51 4.32
CA SER A 239 -7.06 -13.16 5.58
C SER A 239 -7.00 -12.25 6.80
N GLY A 240 -6.56 -10.99 6.66
CA GLY A 240 -6.25 -10.12 7.80
C GLY A 240 -4.96 -10.51 8.53
N ASP A 241 -4.55 -11.77 8.41
CA ASP A 241 -3.24 -12.31 8.76
C ASP A 241 -2.30 -12.22 7.55
N VAL A 242 -1.70 -11.05 7.34
CA VAL A 242 -0.35 -10.78 6.81
C VAL A 242 -0.26 -9.35 6.27
N HIS A 243 0.75 -8.65 6.79
CA HIS A 243 1.52 -7.57 6.18
C HIS A 243 1.19 -7.23 4.71
N ILE A 244 0.11 -6.46 4.50
CA ILE A 244 0.14 -5.27 3.63
C ILE A 244 1.45 -4.55 3.97
N LEU A 245 2.20 -3.94 3.02
CA LEU A 245 3.23 -2.96 3.41
C LEU A 245 2.58 -2.04 4.45
N PRO A 246 2.91 -2.19 5.74
CA PRO A 246 2.03 -1.63 6.74
C PRO A 246 2.18 -0.12 6.59
N SER A 247 1.12 0.62 6.86
CA SER A 247 1.37 1.92 7.47
C SER A 247 2.41 1.66 8.56
N PRO A 248 3.61 2.27 8.49
CA PRO A 248 4.76 1.90 9.29
C PRO A 248 4.29 1.79 10.72
N ILE A 249 4.63 0.67 11.36
CA ILE A 249 4.11 0.39 12.70
C ILE A 249 4.37 1.62 13.54
N SER A 250 3.30 2.20 14.07
CA SER A 250 3.36 3.45 14.80
C SER A 250 2.70 3.32 16.15
N PHE A 251 3.38 3.88 17.15
CA PHE A 251 2.92 3.87 18.52
C PHE A 251 2.93 5.29 19.09
N PRO A 252 1.80 5.81 19.60
CA PRO A 252 1.85 6.99 20.44
C PRO A 252 2.60 6.65 21.74
N ILE A 253 3.57 7.50 22.12
CA ILE A 253 4.40 7.30 23.31
C ILE A 253 4.07 8.34 24.37
N LEU A 254 4.09 9.62 23.99
CA LEU A 254 3.64 10.76 24.78
C LEU A 254 2.66 11.59 23.93
N PRO A 255 1.92 12.55 24.52
CA PRO A 255 0.99 13.37 23.75
C PRO A 255 1.60 14.01 22.49
N ASP A 256 2.89 14.35 22.54
CA ASP A 256 3.62 15.00 21.46
C ASP A 256 4.73 14.14 20.83
N ILE A 257 4.84 12.85 21.19
CA ILE A 257 5.89 11.94 20.71
C ILE A 257 5.29 10.61 20.28
N TYR A 258 5.70 10.12 19.11
CA TYR A 258 5.34 8.80 18.62
C TYR A 258 6.55 8.05 18.07
N LEU A 259 6.46 6.72 18.06
CA LEU A 259 7.33 5.85 17.27
C LEU A 259 6.71 5.64 15.90
N GLN A 260 7.55 5.57 14.88
CA GLN A 260 7.15 5.12 13.55
C GLN A 260 8.29 4.30 12.96
N GLU A 261 7.97 3.12 12.45
CA GLU A 261 8.92 2.27 11.74
C GLU A 261 9.56 3.04 10.58
N ILE A 262 10.90 2.99 10.51
CA ILE A 262 11.66 3.81 9.56
C ILE A 262 11.55 3.29 8.13
N ARG A 263 11.65 4.23 7.20
CA ARG A 263 11.68 3.97 5.75
C ARG A 263 12.97 4.50 5.15
N ILE A 264 13.25 4.09 3.91
CA ILE A 264 14.42 4.58 3.17
C ILE A 264 14.37 6.11 3.04
N GLU A 265 13.16 6.67 2.87
CA GLU A 265 12.95 8.12 2.77
C GLU A 265 13.37 8.89 4.03
N ASP A 266 13.45 8.24 5.19
CA ASP A 266 13.82 8.88 6.46
C ASP A 266 15.34 9.04 6.61
N ALA A 267 16.14 8.41 5.74
CA ALA A 267 17.61 8.40 5.82
C ALA A 267 18.20 9.81 5.92
N ALA A 268 17.68 10.77 5.13
CA ALA A 268 18.17 12.14 5.16
C ALA A 268 17.90 12.81 6.52
N ALA A 269 16.70 12.63 7.08
CA ALA A 269 16.34 13.20 8.37
C ALA A 269 17.21 12.61 9.50
N ILE A 270 17.37 11.29 9.51
CA ILE A 270 18.19 10.57 10.50
C ILE A 270 19.66 11.02 10.41
N TYR A 271 20.22 11.02 9.19
CA TYR A 271 21.59 11.48 8.97
C TYR A 271 21.80 12.92 9.44
N HIS A 272 20.89 13.85 9.11
CA HIS A 272 21.00 15.24 9.54
C HIS A 272 20.97 15.38 11.06
N ALA A 273 20.12 14.62 11.76
CA ALA A 273 20.09 14.62 13.22
C ALA A 273 21.40 14.09 13.83
N ILE A 274 21.95 13.01 13.27
CA ILE A 274 23.23 12.45 13.70
C ILE A 274 24.37 13.44 13.45
N ASP A 275 24.41 14.05 12.27
CA ASP A 275 25.51 14.93 11.87
C ASP A 275 25.52 16.23 12.69
N THR A 276 24.35 16.82 12.93
CA THR A 276 24.20 18.04 13.76
C THR A 276 24.53 17.80 15.24
N HIS A 277 24.41 16.56 15.72
CA HIS A 277 24.67 16.18 17.12
C HIS A 277 25.82 15.19 17.28
N ARG A 278 26.71 15.13 16.28
CA ARG A 278 27.77 14.12 16.17
C ARG A 278 28.66 14.06 17.41
N ASP A 279 29.09 15.21 17.91
CA ASP A 279 29.96 15.30 19.09
C ASP A 279 29.29 14.76 20.35
N TYR A 280 27.98 14.92 20.47
CA TYR A 280 27.22 14.38 21.58
C TYR A 280 27.08 12.86 21.45
N LEU A 281 26.58 12.39 20.31
CA LEU A 281 26.25 10.98 20.07
C LEU A 281 27.47 10.06 20.07
N ARG A 282 28.60 10.51 19.51
CA ARG A 282 29.84 9.71 19.42
C ARG A 282 30.45 9.33 20.78
N THR A 283 30.04 10.00 21.86
CA THR A 283 30.47 9.67 23.23
C THR A 283 30.17 8.21 23.57
N TRP A 284 29.01 7.71 23.15
CA TRP A 284 28.53 6.36 23.49
C TRP A 284 28.19 5.50 22.27
N LEU A 285 28.19 6.05 21.06
CA LEU A 285 27.77 5.37 19.84
C LEU A 285 28.94 5.34 18.83
N PRO A 286 29.78 4.28 18.83
CA PRO A 286 30.97 4.23 17.98
C PRO A 286 30.67 4.29 16.48
N PHE A 287 29.49 3.82 16.04
CA PHE A 287 29.11 3.82 14.63
C PHE A 287 28.99 5.23 14.03
N VAL A 288 28.80 6.25 14.87
CA VAL A 288 28.61 7.64 14.43
C VAL A 288 29.77 8.10 13.54
N ASP A 289 31.02 7.78 13.89
CA ASP A 289 32.21 8.22 13.13
C ASP A 289 32.38 7.53 11.76
N ASN A 290 31.69 6.39 11.55
CA ASN A 290 31.66 5.66 10.29
C ASN A 290 30.58 6.17 9.34
N MET A 291 29.56 6.88 9.84
CA MET A 291 28.43 7.40 9.06
C MET A 291 28.71 8.85 8.66
N ARG A 292 29.11 9.07 7.40
CA ARG A 292 29.65 10.37 6.92
C ARG A 292 28.83 11.03 5.82
N THR A 293 27.86 10.32 5.26
CA THR A 293 26.99 10.83 4.20
C THR A 293 25.58 10.26 4.33
N ILE A 294 24.60 10.94 3.72
CA ILE A 294 23.23 10.42 3.58
C ILE A 294 23.25 9.06 2.86
N ALA A 295 24.15 8.85 1.90
CA ALA A 295 24.27 7.59 1.18
C ALA A 295 24.73 6.43 2.09
N ASP A 296 25.57 6.70 3.09
CA ASP A 296 25.96 5.69 4.09
C ASP A 296 24.75 5.27 4.93
N GLU A 297 23.90 6.23 5.31
CA GLU A 297 22.67 5.95 6.05
C GLU A 297 21.66 5.19 5.19
N GLU A 298 21.44 5.60 3.93
CA GLU A 298 20.59 4.86 3.00
C GLU A 298 21.08 3.42 2.80
N ALA A 299 22.39 3.20 2.71
CA ALA A 299 22.97 1.87 2.57
C ALA A 299 22.69 1.01 3.81
N PHE A 300 22.87 1.57 5.00
CA PHE A 300 22.53 0.91 6.26
C PHE A 300 21.04 0.55 6.33
N LEU A 301 20.14 1.50 6.03
CA LEU A 301 18.70 1.26 6.03
C LEU A 301 18.30 0.20 5.01
N ARG A 302 18.86 0.22 3.80
CA ARG A 302 18.60 -0.83 2.79
C ARG A 302 19.00 -2.20 3.29
N GLN A 303 20.14 -2.32 3.99
CA GLN A 303 20.57 -3.59 4.56
C GLN A 303 19.55 -4.09 5.59
N VAL A 304 19.15 -3.25 6.55
CA VAL A 304 18.19 -3.62 7.60
C VAL A 304 16.81 -3.95 7.01
N LEU A 305 16.30 -3.10 6.11
CA LEU A 305 14.97 -3.22 5.52
C LEU A 305 14.86 -4.35 4.48
N SER A 306 15.99 -4.90 4.00
CA SER A 306 16.01 -6.03 3.06
C SER A 306 15.80 -7.39 3.73
N ALA A 307 15.80 -7.45 5.06
CA ALA A 307 15.61 -8.70 5.80
C ALA A 307 14.22 -9.31 5.52
N PRO A 308 14.12 -10.64 5.35
CA PRO A 308 12.83 -11.33 5.27
C PRO A 308 11.96 -11.02 6.50
N ALA A 309 10.63 -10.97 6.34
CA ALA A 309 9.70 -10.58 7.41
C ALA A 309 9.84 -11.41 8.71
N GLU A 310 10.20 -12.69 8.58
CA GLU A 310 10.43 -13.62 9.70
C GLU A 310 11.70 -13.33 10.50
N ARG A 311 12.66 -12.62 9.89
CA ARG A 311 13.95 -12.27 10.47
C ARG A 311 14.18 -10.77 10.53
N ASN A 312 13.10 -9.99 10.41
CA ASN A 312 13.22 -8.55 10.40
C ASN A 312 13.48 -8.02 11.81
N GLU A 313 14.41 -7.08 11.91
CA GLU A 313 14.73 -6.38 13.16
C GLU A 313 14.26 -4.94 13.00
N PRO A 314 13.00 -4.64 13.38
CA PRO A 314 12.41 -3.37 13.05
C PRO A 314 13.07 -2.26 13.87
N ILE A 315 13.32 -1.15 13.17
CA ILE A 315 13.85 0.08 13.73
C ILE A 315 12.75 1.15 13.61
N PHE A 316 12.61 1.93 14.66
CA PHE A 316 11.63 2.99 14.78
C PHE A 316 12.33 4.33 14.97
N GLY A 317 11.94 5.32 14.17
CA GLY A 317 12.22 6.71 14.45
C GLY A 317 11.32 7.17 15.61
N ILE A 318 11.89 7.99 16.49
CA ILE A 318 11.17 8.71 17.52
C ILE A 318 10.89 10.09 16.95
N TRP A 319 9.62 10.47 16.81
CA TRP A 319 9.21 11.69 16.11
C TRP A 319 8.36 12.57 17.01
N ASN A 320 8.48 13.88 16.84
CA ASN A 320 7.55 14.85 17.42
C ASN A 320 6.34 15.11 16.51
N GLN A 321 5.35 15.88 16.98
CA GLN A 321 4.16 16.23 16.19
C GLN A 321 4.45 17.03 14.91
N GLN A 322 5.58 17.72 14.85
CA GLN A 322 6.04 18.46 13.68
C GLN A 322 6.75 17.54 12.66
N HIS A 323 6.83 16.23 12.95
CA HIS A 323 7.53 15.23 12.14
C HIS A 323 9.05 15.47 12.06
N GLU A 324 9.63 15.98 13.15
CA GLU A 324 11.07 16.08 13.33
C GLU A 324 11.57 14.87 14.11
N ILE A 325 12.70 14.30 13.67
CA ILE A 325 13.34 13.17 14.32
C ILE A 325 13.95 13.61 15.66
N CYS A 326 13.55 12.94 16.74
CA CYS A 326 14.04 13.18 18.10
C CYS A 326 15.07 12.13 18.55
N GLY A 327 15.07 10.97 17.89
CA GLY A 327 15.85 9.81 18.29
C GLY A 327 15.51 8.59 17.45
N LEU A 328 16.13 7.47 17.77
CA LEU A 328 15.91 6.20 17.10
C LEU A 328 15.97 5.07 18.14
N ILE A 329 15.12 4.07 17.97
CA ILE A 329 15.05 2.91 18.84
C ILE A 329 14.71 1.69 17.98
N GLY A 330 15.38 0.57 18.21
CA GLY A 330 15.15 -0.62 17.39
C GLY A 330 15.70 -1.87 18.02
N PHE A 331 15.31 -2.99 17.42
CA PHE A 331 15.89 -4.29 17.72
C PHE A 331 17.16 -4.50 16.92
N HIS A 332 18.13 -5.17 17.51
CA HIS A 332 19.33 -5.63 16.81
C HIS A 332 19.85 -6.94 17.43
N PHE A 333 20.73 -7.64 16.71
CA PHE A 333 21.37 -8.89 17.15
C PHE A 333 20.40 -9.97 17.64
N SER A 334 19.28 -10.11 16.94
CA SER A 334 18.22 -11.07 17.24
C SER A 334 18.65 -12.49 16.92
N ASP A 335 18.33 -13.37 17.86
CA ASP A 335 18.49 -14.81 17.79
C ASP A 335 17.07 -15.39 17.84
N PHE A 336 16.41 -15.40 16.67
CA PHE A 336 15.02 -15.80 16.52
C PHE A 336 14.80 -17.26 16.90
N ASP A 337 15.78 -18.13 16.63
CA ASP A 337 15.72 -19.55 17.02
C ASP A 337 15.66 -19.73 18.54
N ASN A 338 16.27 -18.81 19.30
CA ASN A 338 16.19 -18.77 20.76
C ASN A 338 15.18 -17.74 21.30
N HIS A 339 14.37 -17.13 20.42
CA HIS A 339 13.40 -16.09 20.76
C HIS A 339 14.00 -14.96 21.61
N ARG A 340 15.23 -14.52 21.26
CA ARG A 340 15.97 -13.47 21.97
C ARG A 340 16.24 -12.29 21.05
N THR A 341 16.14 -11.08 21.57
CA THR A 341 16.53 -9.84 20.88
C THR A 341 17.27 -8.89 21.81
N GLU A 342 18.01 -7.94 21.25
CA GLU A 342 18.56 -6.79 21.97
C GLU A 342 17.89 -5.50 21.51
N LEU A 343 17.72 -4.54 22.42
CA LEU A 343 17.19 -3.21 22.13
C LEU A 343 18.32 -2.17 22.21
N GLY A 344 18.47 -1.39 21.14
CA GLY A 344 19.34 -0.22 21.07
C GLY A 344 18.53 1.07 20.91
N TYR A 345 19.03 2.18 21.45
CA TYR A 345 18.39 3.49 21.30
C TYR A 345 19.35 4.66 21.48
N TRP A 346 18.97 5.78 20.89
CA TRP A 346 19.55 7.10 21.19
C TRP A 346 18.49 8.19 21.10
N LEU A 347 18.74 9.30 21.79
CA LEU A 347 17.84 10.45 21.84
C LEU A 347 18.66 11.74 21.81
N LEU A 348 18.21 12.71 21.02
CA LEU A 348 18.85 14.02 20.95
C LEU A 348 18.77 14.74 22.32
N PRO A 349 19.78 15.56 22.68
CA PRO A 349 19.90 16.21 23.99
C PRO A 349 18.64 16.98 24.43
N GLU A 350 18.04 17.73 23.53
CA GLU A 350 16.88 18.60 23.77
C GLU A 350 15.58 17.83 24.09
N TYR A 351 15.56 16.52 23.86
CA TYR A 351 14.41 15.64 24.18
C TYR A 351 14.61 14.82 25.46
N GLN A 352 15.76 14.94 26.13
CA GLN A 352 16.09 14.16 27.33
C GLN A 352 15.27 14.56 28.56
N HIS A 353 15.31 13.73 29.60
CA HIS A 353 14.62 13.93 30.88
C HIS A 353 13.09 14.01 30.81
N ARG A 354 12.48 13.66 29.68
CA ARG A 354 11.02 13.64 29.46
C ARG A 354 10.38 12.25 29.57
N GLY A 355 11.17 11.20 29.85
CA GLY A 355 10.70 9.82 29.92
C GLY A 355 10.52 9.11 28.57
N ILE A 356 10.79 9.79 27.45
CA ILE A 356 10.57 9.29 26.08
C ILE A 356 11.15 7.89 25.85
N ILE A 357 12.43 7.68 26.16
CA ILE A 357 13.07 6.36 25.99
C ILE A 357 12.48 5.30 26.92
N THR A 358 12.15 5.64 28.17
CA THR A 358 11.53 4.69 29.10
C THR A 358 10.19 4.19 28.57
N GLU A 359 9.34 5.10 28.10
CA GLU A 359 8.03 4.76 27.53
C GLU A 359 8.17 3.99 26.20
N SER A 360 9.14 4.39 25.36
CA SER A 360 9.44 3.70 24.09
C SER A 360 9.91 2.27 24.31
N VAL A 361 10.88 2.05 25.21
CA VAL A 361 11.36 0.70 25.57
C VAL A 361 10.22 -0.13 26.17
N ARG A 362 9.39 0.44 27.06
CA ARG A 362 8.23 -0.28 27.60
C ARG A 362 7.30 -0.75 26.49
N LYS A 363 6.97 0.15 25.55
CA LYS A 363 6.06 -0.15 24.45
C LYS A 363 6.63 -1.22 23.51
N LEU A 364 7.90 -1.13 23.15
CA LEU A 364 8.55 -2.12 22.28
C LEU A 364 8.76 -3.46 22.97
N CYS A 365 9.07 -3.49 24.27
CA CYS A 365 9.13 -4.75 25.02
C CYS A 365 7.79 -5.48 24.99
N LEU A 366 6.70 -4.74 25.24
CA LEU A 366 5.35 -5.29 25.17
C LEU A 366 5.04 -5.82 23.77
N TRP A 367 5.32 -5.02 22.76
CA TRP A 367 5.08 -5.40 21.36
C TRP A 367 5.88 -6.64 20.95
N ALA A 368 7.16 -6.72 21.30
CA ALA A 368 8.02 -7.86 20.97
C ALA A 368 7.50 -9.18 21.58
N VAL A 369 7.03 -9.17 22.83
CA VAL A 369 6.57 -10.41 23.49
C VAL A 369 5.17 -10.86 23.03
N GLN A 370 4.36 -9.92 22.53
CA GLN A 370 2.99 -10.15 22.06
C GLN A 370 2.95 -10.50 20.57
N GLU A 371 3.59 -9.70 19.73
CA GLU A 371 3.47 -9.77 18.26
C GLU A 371 4.63 -10.52 17.60
N LYS A 372 5.80 -10.58 18.24
CA LYS A 372 7.02 -11.21 17.69
C LYS A 372 7.42 -12.49 18.43
N GLU A 373 6.59 -12.94 19.38
CA GLU A 373 6.83 -14.13 20.21
C GLU A 373 8.21 -14.17 20.89
N ILE A 374 8.80 -13.00 21.16
CA ILE A 374 10.09 -12.89 21.83
C ILE A 374 9.94 -13.31 23.29
N LYS A 375 10.86 -14.17 23.75
CA LYS A 375 10.93 -14.66 25.12
C LYS A 375 11.83 -13.80 26.00
N ARG A 376 12.93 -13.29 25.43
CA ARG A 376 13.98 -12.58 26.17
C ARG A 376 14.43 -11.33 25.42
N ILE A 377 14.43 -10.21 26.13
CA ILE A 377 14.90 -8.92 25.60
C ILE A 377 16.07 -8.45 26.45
N GLN A 378 17.16 -8.05 25.82
CA GLN A 378 18.33 -7.51 26.52
C GLN A 378 18.64 -6.07 26.13
N ILE A 379 19.30 -5.36 27.03
CA ILE A 379 19.85 -4.02 26.80
C ILE A 379 21.29 -4.03 27.31
N ARG A 380 22.19 -3.53 26.47
CA ARG A 380 23.62 -3.37 26.79
C ARG A 380 23.93 -1.90 26.93
N CYS A 381 24.55 -1.52 28.05
CA CYS A 381 24.86 -0.13 28.37
C CYS A 381 26.31 -0.03 28.83
N ALA A 382 27.07 0.95 28.33
CA ALA A 382 28.35 1.28 28.92
C ALA A 382 28.20 1.62 30.41
N VAL A 383 29.09 1.10 31.26
CA VAL A 383 29.03 1.29 32.73
C VAL A 383 28.99 2.77 33.10
N GLY A 384 29.73 3.61 32.37
CA GLY A 384 29.75 5.07 32.59
C GLY A 384 28.49 5.81 32.11
N ASN A 385 27.62 5.19 31.31
CA ASN A 385 26.43 5.84 30.76
C ASN A 385 25.26 5.74 31.75
N ALA A 386 25.28 6.58 32.79
CA ALA A 386 24.26 6.56 33.85
C ALA A 386 22.82 6.74 33.31
N ALA A 387 22.64 7.56 32.26
CA ALA A 387 21.33 7.79 31.66
C ALA A 387 20.75 6.52 31.02
N SER A 388 21.58 5.79 30.25
CA SER A 388 21.17 4.53 29.62
C SER A 388 20.94 3.43 30.65
N ASN A 389 21.79 3.33 31.69
CA ASN A 389 21.62 2.34 32.77
C ASN A 389 20.35 2.56 33.60
N ALA A 390 19.88 3.80 33.74
CA ALA A 390 18.67 4.10 34.50
C ALA A 390 17.37 3.58 33.85
N VAL A 391 17.36 3.38 32.52
CA VAL A 391 16.20 2.89 31.76
C VAL A 391 15.83 1.44 32.09
N PRO A 392 16.73 0.44 31.93
CA PRO A 392 16.42 -0.95 32.25
C PRO A 392 16.05 -1.12 33.73
N VAL A 393 16.75 -0.42 34.63
CA VAL A 393 16.46 -0.44 36.07
C VAL A 393 15.04 0.03 36.37
N ARG A 394 14.59 1.14 35.76
CA ARG A 394 13.22 1.67 35.95
C ARG A 394 12.14 0.73 35.41
N LEU A 395 12.46 -0.03 34.37
CA LEU A 395 11.54 -0.96 33.72
C LEU A 395 11.58 -2.37 34.32
N GLY A 396 12.38 -2.59 35.37
CA GLY A 396 12.46 -3.86 36.07
C GLY A 396 13.27 -4.93 35.34
N PHE A 397 14.18 -4.54 34.44
CA PHE A 397 15.16 -5.47 33.89
C PHE A 397 16.12 -5.92 35.00
N VAL A 398 16.57 -7.17 34.92
CA VAL A 398 17.54 -7.76 35.82
C VAL A 398 18.95 -7.52 35.29
N HIS A 399 19.85 -7.04 36.15
CA HIS A 399 21.28 -6.97 35.85
C HIS A 399 21.90 -8.35 35.94
N GLU A 400 22.51 -8.83 34.86
CA GLU A 400 23.07 -10.18 34.80
C GLU A 400 24.58 -10.21 34.96
N GLY A 401 25.26 -9.12 34.61
CA GLY A 401 26.70 -9.04 34.70
C GLY A 401 27.30 -7.85 33.96
N THR A 402 28.62 -7.81 33.97
CA THR A 402 29.42 -6.80 33.29
C THR A 402 30.39 -7.49 32.35
N GLU A 403 30.25 -7.21 31.06
CA GLU A 403 31.20 -7.59 30.03
C GLU A 403 32.38 -6.62 30.06
N ARG A 404 33.57 -7.14 30.39
CA ARG A 404 34.78 -6.33 30.50
C ARG A 404 35.31 -5.97 29.12
N CYS A 405 35.64 -4.71 28.89
CA CYS A 405 36.08 -4.20 27.58
C CYS A 405 35.12 -4.57 26.44
N GLY A 406 33.81 -4.52 26.69
CA GLY A 406 32.77 -5.00 25.76
C GLY A 406 32.58 -4.13 24.52
N GLU A 407 33.01 -2.86 24.55
CA GLU A 407 32.87 -1.95 23.40
C GLU A 407 34.06 -0.99 23.28
N LEU A 408 34.51 -0.74 22.05
CA LEU A 408 35.52 0.27 21.72
C LEU A 408 34.82 1.59 21.40
N LEU A 409 35.05 2.62 22.22
CA LEU A 409 34.46 3.94 22.03
C LEU A 409 35.21 4.76 20.97
N ALA A 410 34.57 5.82 20.48
CA ALA A 410 35.18 6.77 19.55
C ALA A 410 36.43 7.48 20.13
N SER A 411 36.59 7.49 21.46
CA SER A 411 37.81 7.97 22.13
C SER A 411 39.03 7.07 21.90
N GLY A 412 38.83 5.84 21.42
CA GLY A 412 39.87 4.81 21.29
C GLY A 412 40.05 3.95 22.55
N GLU A 413 39.24 4.16 23.59
CA GLU A 413 39.27 3.38 24.83
C GLU A 413 38.17 2.32 24.84
N TYR A 414 38.49 1.16 25.42
CA TYR A 414 37.49 0.12 25.67
C TYR A 414 36.74 0.43 26.97
N THR A 415 35.41 0.31 26.93
CA THR A 415 34.56 0.41 28.11
C THR A 415 33.96 -0.93 28.49
N ASP A 416 33.73 -1.11 29.79
CA ASP A 416 32.90 -2.19 30.30
C ASP A 416 31.42 -1.93 29.95
N ILE A 417 30.67 -3.01 29.73
CA ILE A 417 29.25 -3.00 29.35
C ILE A 417 28.42 -3.77 30.38
N HIS A 418 27.45 -3.11 31.00
CA HIS A 418 26.42 -3.79 31.78
C HIS A 418 25.42 -4.48 30.87
N ILE A 419 25.09 -5.73 31.19
CA ILE A 419 24.07 -6.52 30.50
C ILE A 419 22.84 -6.59 31.39
N TYR A 420 21.72 -6.12 30.86
CA TYR A 420 20.41 -6.22 31.48
C TYR A 420 19.49 -7.09 30.62
N SER A 421 18.59 -7.85 31.25
CA SER A 421 17.58 -8.61 30.53
C SER A 421 16.20 -8.52 31.19
N ILE A 422 15.17 -8.77 30.41
CA ILE A 422 13.81 -8.98 30.89
C ILE A 422 13.17 -10.13 30.11
N LEU A 423 12.39 -10.95 30.81
CA LEU A 423 11.69 -12.09 30.24
C LEU A 423 10.23 -11.74 29.94
N LYS A 424 9.63 -12.47 28.98
CA LYS A 424 8.22 -12.33 28.59
C LYS A 424 7.27 -12.30 29.78
N GLU A 425 7.46 -13.17 30.76
CA GLU A 425 6.60 -13.23 31.95
C GLU A 425 6.68 -11.96 32.79
N GLU A 426 7.87 -11.36 32.90
CA GLU A 426 8.13 -10.16 33.68
C GLU A 426 7.55 -8.92 32.97
N VAL A 427 7.68 -8.85 31.64
CA VAL A 427 7.03 -7.82 30.81
C VAL A 427 5.52 -7.87 30.99
N LEU A 428 4.90 -9.05 30.90
CA LEU A 428 3.45 -9.22 31.04
C LEU A 428 2.96 -9.00 32.48
N ALA A 429 3.78 -9.30 33.49
CA ALA A 429 3.45 -9.04 34.89
C ALA A 429 3.45 -7.54 35.22
N ASN A 430 4.37 -6.78 34.63
CA ASN A 430 4.47 -5.33 34.83
C ASN A 430 3.28 -4.54 34.23
N LEU A 431 2.45 -5.14 33.37
CA LEU A 431 1.20 -4.53 32.87
C LEU A 431 0.04 -4.60 33.87
N LYS A 432 0.10 -5.54 34.82
CA LYS A 432 -0.97 -5.80 35.78
C LYS A 432 -0.81 -4.99 37.08
N ARG A 433 0.27 -4.23 37.19
CA ARG A 433 0.56 -3.29 38.27
C ARG A 433 0.33 -1.88 37.75
#